data_AF-A0A9Q1A117-F1
#
_entry.id   AF-A0A9Q1A117-F1
#
_cell.length_a   1.000
_cell.length_b   1.000
_cell.length_c   1.000
_cell.angle_alpha   90.00
_cell.angle_beta   90.00
_cell.angle_gamma   90.00
#
_symmetry.space_group_name_H-M   'P 1'
#
loop_
_entity.id
_entity.type
_entity.pdbx_description
1 polymer ?
#
loop_
_entity_poly.entity_id
_entity_poly.type
_entity_poly.pdbx_seq_one_letter_code
_entity_poly.pdbx_strand_id
1 'polypeptide(L)'
;MGGGTGSGAAPVVAQISKEAGYLTVGVVTYPFSFEGRKRSLQALEAIEKLQKNVDTLIVIPNDRLLDIADEQTPLQDAFLLADDVLRQGVQGISDIITIPGLVNVDFADVKAVMKNSGTAMLGIGVSSSKNRAQEAAEQATLAPLIGSSIQSATGVVYNITGGKDITLQEVNRVSQVVTSLADPSANIIFGAVVDDRYNGEIHVTIIATGFSQSFQKSLLTDPKAAKLVDRMAGSQEAKGIPVPLKSSTAPTRPSPRKLFF
;
A
#
# COMPACT_ATOMS: atom_id res chain seq x y z
N MET A 1 -18.19 -0.21 0.05
CA MET A 1 -18.84 1.02 -0.48
C MET A 1 -19.66 0.69 -1.72
N GLY A 2 -20.60 1.54 -2.10
CA GLY A 2 -21.44 1.37 -3.31
C GLY A 2 -22.88 0.90 -3.06
N GLY A 3 -23.21 0.45 -1.84
CA GLY A 3 -24.60 0.24 -1.42
C GLY A 3 -25.27 1.54 -0.94
N GLY A 4 -26.49 1.45 -0.39
CA GLY A 4 -27.19 2.62 0.18
C GLY A 4 -26.70 2.99 1.58
N THR A 5 -26.92 2.11 2.56
CA THR A 5 -26.69 2.41 3.99
C THR A 5 -25.23 2.69 4.32
N GLY A 6 -24.30 1.80 3.96
CA GLY A 6 -22.88 2.01 4.26
C GLY A 6 -22.31 3.27 3.61
N SER A 7 -22.66 3.53 2.35
CA SER A 7 -22.19 4.70 1.60
C SER A 7 -22.74 6.03 2.13
N GLY A 8 -23.98 6.03 2.64
CA GLY A 8 -24.63 7.23 3.16
C GLY A 8 -24.35 7.51 4.63
N ALA A 9 -24.34 6.46 5.46
CA ALA A 9 -24.24 6.60 6.91
C ALA A 9 -22.78 6.67 7.41
N ALA A 10 -21.85 5.95 6.79
CA ALA A 10 -20.46 5.91 7.27
C ALA A 10 -19.80 7.31 7.35
N PRO A 11 -19.97 8.21 6.36
CA PRO A 11 -19.41 9.57 6.48
C PRO A 11 -19.99 10.36 7.66
N VAL A 12 -21.25 10.13 8.02
CA VAL A 12 -21.92 10.82 9.14
C VAL A 12 -21.37 10.32 10.48
N VAL A 13 -21.26 8.99 10.63
CA VAL A 13 -20.68 8.39 11.84
C VAL A 13 -19.22 8.82 12.02
N ALA A 14 -18.44 8.82 10.94
CA ALA A 14 -17.05 9.28 10.95
C ALA A 14 -16.95 10.75 11.36
N GLN A 15 -17.82 11.60 10.84
CA GLN A 15 -17.86 13.02 11.19
C GLN A 15 -18.07 13.22 12.69
N ILE A 16 -19.07 12.55 13.27
CA ILE A 16 -19.37 12.64 14.71
C ILE A 16 -18.18 12.19 15.56
N SER A 17 -17.54 11.08 15.18
CA SER A 17 -16.34 10.57 15.86
C SER A 17 -15.18 11.56 15.81
N LYS A 18 -14.93 12.14 14.63
CA LYS A 18 -13.83 13.10 14.41
C LYS A 18 -14.07 14.43 15.12
N GLU A 19 -15.30 14.95 15.09
CA GLU A 19 -15.71 16.16 15.81
C GLU A 19 -15.61 15.99 17.33
N ALA A 20 -15.85 14.79 17.86
CA ALA A 20 -15.63 14.46 19.25
C ALA A 20 -14.14 14.36 19.66
N GLY A 21 -13.21 14.47 18.70
CA GLY A 21 -11.77 14.47 18.95
C GLY A 21 -11.11 13.08 18.98
N TYR A 22 -11.82 12.02 18.59
CA TYR A 22 -11.28 10.68 18.48
C TYR A 22 -10.50 10.49 17.18
N LEU A 23 -9.41 9.69 17.23
CA LEU A 23 -8.72 9.25 16.03
C LEU A 23 -9.67 8.37 15.22
N THR A 24 -10.10 8.86 14.06
CA THR A 24 -11.16 8.23 13.28
C THR A 24 -10.57 7.59 12.02
N VAL A 25 -10.52 6.26 11.99
CA VAL A 25 -10.02 5.49 10.86
C VAL A 25 -11.18 4.83 10.12
N GLY A 26 -11.32 5.11 8.83
CA GLY A 26 -12.26 4.41 7.96
C GLY A 26 -11.58 3.25 7.25
N VAL A 27 -12.14 2.04 7.34
CA VAL A 27 -11.70 0.89 6.56
C VAL A 27 -12.87 0.43 5.70
N VAL A 28 -12.72 0.55 4.37
CA VAL A 28 -13.83 0.30 3.45
C VAL A 28 -13.39 -0.46 2.20
N THR A 29 -14.31 -1.23 1.63
CA THR A 29 -14.10 -1.89 0.34
C THR A 29 -14.59 -1.04 -0.82
N TYR A 30 -13.91 -1.13 -1.95
CA TYR A 30 -14.40 -0.66 -3.25
C TYR A 30 -14.93 -1.87 -4.04
N PRO A 31 -16.15 -1.79 -4.62
CA PRO A 31 -16.86 -2.94 -5.18
C PRO A 31 -16.09 -3.58 -6.34
N PHE A 32 -16.40 -4.85 -6.62
CA PHE A 32 -15.82 -5.54 -7.77
C PHE A 32 -16.27 -4.88 -9.09
N SER A 33 -15.41 -4.95 -10.10
CA SER A 33 -15.73 -4.45 -11.45
C SER A 33 -17.00 -5.07 -12.04
N PHE A 34 -17.28 -6.35 -11.74
CA PHE A 34 -18.48 -7.06 -12.22
C PHE A 34 -19.79 -6.59 -11.57
N GLU A 35 -19.75 -5.92 -10.42
CA GLU A 35 -20.97 -5.44 -9.73
C GLU A 35 -21.61 -4.23 -10.44
N GLY A 36 -20.95 -3.70 -11.46
CA GLY A 36 -21.49 -2.75 -12.41
C GLY A 36 -21.17 -1.29 -12.10
N ARG A 37 -21.08 -0.49 -13.17
CA ARG A 37 -20.63 0.91 -13.15
C ARG A 37 -21.40 1.81 -12.17
N LYS A 38 -22.72 1.59 -12.02
CA LYS A 38 -23.54 2.38 -11.09
C LYS A 38 -23.03 2.26 -9.65
N ARG A 39 -22.68 1.04 -9.23
CA ARG A 39 -22.19 0.76 -7.88
C ARG A 39 -20.80 1.36 -7.64
N SER A 40 -19.93 1.28 -8.64
CA SER A 40 -18.60 1.90 -8.62
C SER A 40 -18.66 3.43 -8.48
N LEU A 41 -19.54 4.10 -9.23
CA LEU A 41 -19.72 5.55 -9.12
C LEU A 41 -20.25 5.96 -7.73
N GLN A 42 -21.24 5.24 -7.21
CA GLN A 42 -21.76 5.46 -5.86
C GLN A 42 -20.68 5.24 -4.79
N ALA A 43 -19.82 4.24 -4.97
CA ALA A 43 -18.70 3.99 -4.08
C ALA A 43 -17.70 5.14 -4.09
N LEU A 44 -17.36 5.66 -5.27
CA LEU A 44 -16.40 6.75 -5.44
C LEU A 44 -16.88 8.06 -4.77
N GLU A 45 -18.14 8.43 -5.00
CA GLU A 45 -18.75 9.60 -4.32
C GLU A 45 -18.76 9.44 -2.80
N ALA A 46 -19.07 8.24 -2.31
CA ALA A 46 -19.14 7.96 -0.89
C ALA A 46 -17.74 7.94 -0.24
N ILE A 47 -16.73 7.43 -0.93
CA ILE A 47 -15.33 7.44 -0.49
C ILE A 47 -14.84 8.88 -0.37
N GLU A 48 -15.16 9.75 -1.33
CA GLU A 48 -14.77 11.16 -1.28
C GLU A 48 -15.41 11.89 -0.08
N LYS A 49 -16.69 11.61 0.21
CA LYS A 49 -17.38 12.16 1.39
C LYS A 49 -16.76 11.62 2.68
N LEU A 50 -16.50 10.32 2.75
CA LEU A 50 -15.92 9.69 3.92
C LEU A 50 -14.51 10.22 4.21
N GLN A 51 -13.70 10.40 3.18
CA GLN A 51 -12.32 10.91 3.29
C GLN A 51 -12.26 12.27 4.00
N LYS A 52 -13.24 13.16 3.76
CA LYS A 52 -13.31 14.47 4.41
C LYS A 52 -13.59 14.36 5.91
N ASN A 53 -14.20 13.25 6.34
CA ASN A 53 -14.72 13.05 7.69
C ASN A 53 -13.90 12.07 8.53
N VAL A 54 -12.81 11.50 8.00
CA VAL A 54 -11.89 10.61 8.74
C VAL A 54 -10.51 11.24 8.86
N ASP A 55 -9.68 10.73 9.77
CA ASP A 55 -8.26 11.05 9.83
C ASP A 55 -7.47 10.24 8.81
N THR A 56 -7.75 8.94 8.74
CA THR A 56 -7.18 8.00 7.79
C THR A 56 -8.29 7.19 7.11
N LEU A 57 -8.18 6.98 5.80
CA LEU A 57 -9.06 6.12 5.02
C LEU A 57 -8.27 5.00 4.35
N ILE A 58 -8.51 3.76 4.74
CA ILE A 58 -8.01 2.56 4.06
C ILE A 58 -9.08 2.11 3.07
N VAL A 59 -8.73 2.09 1.79
CA VAL A 59 -9.63 1.60 0.73
C VAL A 59 -9.07 0.29 0.18
N ILE A 60 -9.86 -0.78 0.29
CA ILE A 60 -9.53 -2.10 -0.21
C ILE A 60 -10.29 -2.33 -1.52
N PRO A 61 -9.63 -2.26 -2.68
CA PRO A 61 -10.25 -2.64 -3.95
C PRO A 61 -10.53 -4.14 -4.01
N ASN A 62 -11.80 -4.53 -4.09
CA ASN A 62 -12.19 -5.94 -4.14
C ASN A 62 -11.59 -6.67 -5.35
N ASP A 63 -11.35 -5.98 -6.47
CA ASP A 63 -10.68 -6.60 -7.62
C ASP A 63 -9.27 -7.11 -7.29
N ARG A 64 -8.57 -6.53 -6.30
CA ARG A 64 -7.27 -7.05 -5.83
C ARG A 64 -7.38 -8.35 -5.08
N LEU A 65 -8.57 -8.68 -4.59
CA LEU A 65 -8.84 -9.98 -3.97
C LEU A 65 -8.95 -11.09 -5.02
N LEU A 66 -9.21 -10.74 -6.29
CA LEU A 66 -9.17 -11.70 -7.39
C LEU A 66 -7.73 -12.11 -7.74
N ASP A 67 -6.74 -11.26 -7.47
CA ASP A 67 -5.32 -11.58 -7.70
C ASP A 67 -4.80 -12.67 -6.74
N ILE A 68 -5.49 -12.88 -5.61
CA ILE A 68 -5.14 -13.85 -4.55
C ILE A 68 -6.10 -15.04 -4.47
N ALA A 69 -7.25 -14.97 -5.13
CA ALA A 69 -8.24 -16.05 -5.17
C ALA A 69 -7.95 -17.02 -6.32
N ASP A 70 -8.15 -18.32 -6.11
CA ASP A 70 -8.09 -19.32 -7.18
C ASP A 70 -9.24 -19.10 -8.17
N GLU A 71 -9.05 -19.42 -9.46
CA GLU A 71 -10.07 -19.26 -10.51
C GLU A 71 -11.35 -20.07 -10.22
N GLN A 72 -11.23 -21.11 -9.38
CA GLN A 72 -12.35 -21.95 -8.96
C GLN A 72 -13.07 -21.44 -7.69
N THR A 73 -12.61 -20.34 -7.10
CA THR A 73 -13.15 -19.80 -5.84
C THR A 73 -14.62 -19.38 -6.03
N PRO A 74 -15.56 -19.96 -5.26
CA PRO A 74 -16.96 -19.52 -5.27
C PRO A 74 -17.11 -18.04 -4.89
N LEU A 75 -18.13 -17.37 -5.45
CA LEU A 75 -18.39 -15.95 -5.18
C LEU A 75 -18.57 -15.64 -3.68
N GLN A 76 -19.18 -16.55 -2.91
CA GLN A 76 -19.35 -16.38 -1.47
C GLN A 76 -18.00 -16.35 -0.74
N ASP A 77 -17.08 -17.22 -1.14
CA ASP A 77 -15.74 -17.31 -0.56
C ASP A 77 -14.89 -16.08 -0.92
N ALA A 78 -15.10 -15.50 -2.10
CA ALA A 78 -14.47 -14.23 -2.49
C ALA A 78 -14.93 -13.04 -1.60
N PHE A 79 -16.17 -13.03 -1.14
CA PHE A 79 -16.62 -12.02 -0.16
C PHE A 79 -16.05 -12.28 1.23
N LEU A 80 -15.94 -13.54 1.66
CA LEU A 80 -15.27 -13.89 2.91
C LEU A 80 -13.80 -13.45 2.92
N LEU A 81 -13.13 -13.50 1.77
CA LEU A 81 -11.77 -12.99 1.62
C LEU A 81 -11.70 -11.47 1.83
N ALA A 82 -12.68 -10.71 1.34
CA ALA A 82 -12.78 -9.28 1.59
C ALA A 82 -12.98 -8.98 3.08
N ASP A 83 -13.83 -9.77 3.74
CA ASP A 83 -14.08 -9.65 5.18
C ASP A 83 -12.84 -10.00 6.00
N ASP A 84 -12.06 -11.01 5.60
CA ASP A 84 -10.81 -11.34 6.30
C ASP A 84 -9.77 -10.24 6.12
N VAL A 85 -9.61 -9.66 4.92
CA VAL A 85 -8.71 -8.51 4.72
C VAL A 85 -9.14 -7.30 5.56
N LEU A 86 -10.45 -7.02 5.64
CA LEU A 86 -10.98 -5.97 6.50
C LEU A 86 -10.65 -6.24 7.98
N ARG A 87 -10.89 -7.48 8.43
CA ARG A 87 -10.60 -7.93 9.80
C ARG A 87 -9.11 -7.78 10.11
N GLN A 88 -8.23 -8.22 9.22
CA GLN A 88 -6.79 -8.13 9.40
C GLN A 88 -6.31 -6.67 9.40
N GLY A 89 -6.89 -5.80 8.59
CA GLY A 89 -6.56 -4.37 8.60
C GLY A 89 -6.89 -3.68 9.92
N VAL A 90 -8.08 -3.97 10.48
CA VAL A 90 -8.49 -3.44 11.79
C VAL A 90 -7.65 -4.07 12.91
N GLN A 91 -7.43 -5.38 12.85
CA GLN A 91 -6.61 -6.09 13.83
C GLN A 91 -5.18 -5.55 13.84
N GLY A 92 -4.55 -5.36 12.68
CA GLY A 92 -3.17 -4.86 12.60
C GLY A 92 -2.97 -3.51 13.28
N ILE A 93 -3.93 -2.59 13.15
CA ILE A 93 -3.89 -1.29 13.86
C ILE A 93 -4.10 -1.50 15.36
N SER A 94 -5.11 -2.29 15.73
CA SER A 94 -5.50 -2.50 17.12
C SER A 94 -4.40 -3.21 17.91
N ASP A 95 -3.77 -4.22 17.33
CA ASP A 95 -2.78 -5.07 18.00
C ASP A 95 -1.52 -4.26 18.38
N ILE A 96 -1.10 -3.31 17.53
CA ILE A 96 0.02 -2.39 17.82
C ILE A 96 -0.24 -1.58 19.10
N ILE A 97 -1.49 -1.20 19.35
CA ILE A 97 -1.87 -0.30 20.44
C ILE A 97 -2.25 -1.09 21.70
N THR A 98 -2.96 -2.21 21.53
CA THR A 98 -3.66 -2.90 22.62
C THR A 98 -2.87 -4.07 23.19
N ILE A 99 -1.98 -4.68 22.42
CA ILE A 99 -1.19 -5.82 22.86
C ILE A 99 0.20 -5.33 23.26
N PRO A 100 0.60 -5.51 24.53
CA PRO A 100 1.97 -5.23 24.94
C PRO A 100 2.94 -6.12 24.16
N GLY A 101 3.80 -5.47 23.37
CA GLY A 101 4.88 -6.08 22.63
C GLY A 101 6.25 -5.95 23.32
N LEU A 102 7.27 -6.53 22.69
CA LEU A 102 8.69 -6.32 23.05
C LEU A 102 9.11 -4.87 22.80
N VAL A 103 8.55 -4.26 21.74
CA VAL A 103 8.71 -2.85 21.42
C VAL A 103 7.30 -2.28 21.31
N ASN A 104 6.88 -1.64 22.40
CA ASN A 104 5.60 -0.94 22.42
C ASN A 104 5.71 0.36 21.64
N VAL A 105 4.78 0.52 20.73
CA VAL A 105 4.43 1.82 20.16
C VAL A 105 3.34 2.40 21.03
N ASP A 106 3.45 3.66 21.43
CA ASP A 106 2.36 4.29 22.18
C ASP A 106 1.24 4.76 21.23
N PHE A 107 0.06 5.02 21.79
CA PHE A 107 -1.04 5.53 20.97
C PHE A 107 -0.75 6.92 20.39
N ALA A 108 0.14 7.71 21.01
CA ALA A 108 0.46 9.06 20.54
C ALA A 108 1.29 9.00 19.24
N ASP A 109 2.20 8.04 19.11
CA ASP A 109 2.99 7.76 17.92
C ASP A 109 2.06 7.35 16.77
N VAL A 110 1.19 6.34 16.99
CA VAL A 110 0.22 5.91 15.98
C VAL A 110 -0.69 7.07 15.57
N LYS A 111 -1.17 7.85 16.54
CA LYS A 111 -1.98 9.04 16.29
C LYS A 111 -1.21 10.10 15.50
N ALA A 112 0.09 10.29 15.72
CA ALA A 112 0.89 11.28 15.02
C ALA A 112 1.01 10.96 13.52
N VAL A 113 1.11 9.68 13.14
CA VAL A 113 1.18 9.27 11.74
C VAL A 113 -0.20 9.17 11.08
N MET A 114 -1.22 8.70 11.80
CA MET A 114 -2.54 8.48 11.22
C MET A 114 -3.43 9.74 11.21
N LYS A 115 -3.24 10.67 12.14
CA LYS A 115 -4.09 11.87 12.23
C LYS A 115 -3.98 12.72 10.96
N ASN A 116 -5.12 12.95 10.30
CA ASN A 116 -5.22 13.67 9.02
C ASN A 116 -4.26 13.17 7.92
N SER A 117 -3.91 11.88 7.91
CA SER A 117 -3.01 11.29 6.91
C SER A 117 -3.67 11.12 5.54
N GLY A 118 -5.00 11.24 5.46
CA GLY A 118 -5.75 11.08 4.23
C GLY A 118 -5.93 9.60 3.90
N THR A 119 -5.46 9.14 2.74
CA THR A 119 -5.61 7.72 2.38
C THR A 119 -4.42 6.91 2.83
N ALA A 120 -4.71 5.67 3.20
CA ALA A 120 -3.75 4.68 3.59
C ALA A 120 -3.95 3.37 2.82
N MET A 121 -2.90 2.57 2.83
CA MET A 121 -2.82 1.26 2.23
C MET A 121 -2.36 0.25 3.26
N LEU A 122 -2.86 -0.96 3.12
CA LEU A 122 -2.60 -2.06 4.04
C LEU A 122 -1.89 -3.18 3.28
N GLY A 123 -0.83 -3.70 3.84
CA GLY A 123 -0.09 -4.84 3.30
C GLY A 123 0.19 -5.82 4.41
N ILE A 124 -0.04 -7.09 4.13
CA ILE A 124 0.05 -8.16 5.11
C ILE A 124 0.87 -9.28 4.48
N GLY A 125 1.80 -9.81 5.25
CA GLY A 125 2.62 -10.94 4.87
C GLY A 125 2.78 -11.91 6.02
N VAL A 126 2.81 -13.19 5.70
CA VAL A 126 2.87 -14.26 6.68
C VAL A 126 3.83 -15.33 6.18
N SER A 127 4.76 -15.74 7.03
CA SER A 127 5.61 -16.89 6.70
C SER A 127 5.98 -17.71 7.94
N SER A 128 6.08 -19.01 7.74
CA SER A 128 6.57 -20.03 8.67
C SER A 128 7.89 -20.67 8.21
N SER A 129 8.49 -20.15 7.13
CA SER A 129 9.70 -20.73 6.56
C SER A 129 10.94 -20.45 7.41
N LYS A 130 12.08 -21.02 7.00
CA LYS A 130 13.39 -20.70 7.62
C LYS A 130 13.78 -19.23 7.46
N ASN A 131 13.27 -18.56 6.42
CA ASN A 131 13.49 -17.15 6.15
C ASN A 131 12.22 -16.33 6.41
N ARG A 132 11.36 -16.81 7.33
CA ARG A 132 10.03 -16.25 7.59
C ARG A 132 9.98 -14.73 7.75
N ALA A 133 10.97 -14.15 8.43
CA ALA A 133 11.05 -12.71 8.60
C ALA A 133 11.18 -11.94 7.27
N GLN A 134 12.10 -12.38 6.42
CA GLN A 134 12.31 -11.72 5.13
C GLN A 134 11.12 -11.96 4.20
N GLU A 135 10.64 -13.20 4.12
CA GLU A 135 9.53 -13.54 3.23
C GLU A 135 8.23 -12.84 3.66
N ALA A 136 7.91 -12.78 4.95
CA ALA A 136 6.74 -12.07 5.44
C ALA A 136 6.84 -10.56 5.15
N ALA A 137 8.03 -9.96 5.32
CA ALA A 137 8.25 -8.57 4.95
C ALA A 137 8.07 -8.32 3.44
N GLU A 138 8.68 -9.15 2.60
CA GLU A 138 8.56 -9.07 1.15
C GLU A 138 7.11 -9.21 0.71
N GLN A 139 6.38 -10.21 1.22
CA GLN A 139 4.96 -10.40 0.96
C GLN A 139 4.12 -9.19 1.39
N ALA A 140 4.38 -8.63 2.57
CA ALA A 140 3.65 -7.45 3.05
C ALA A 140 3.88 -6.23 2.15
N THR A 141 5.12 -6.04 1.67
CA THR A 141 5.48 -4.91 0.78
C THR A 141 4.97 -5.08 -0.65
N LEU A 142 4.90 -6.32 -1.13
CA LEU A 142 4.39 -6.66 -2.46
C LEU A 142 2.89 -6.94 -2.47
N ALA A 143 2.24 -6.81 -1.31
CA ALA A 143 0.82 -7.08 -1.16
C ALA A 143 0.03 -6.28 -2.23
N PRO A 144 -0.97 -6.88 -2.89
CA PRO A 144 -1.73 -6.25 -3.98
C PRO A 144 -2.36 -4.89 -3.61
N LEU A 145 -2.50 -4.64 -2.31
CA LEU A 145 -3.09 -3.45 -1.71
C LEU A 145 -2.06 -2.34 -1.40
N ILE A 146 -0.75 -2.66 -1.37
CA ILE A 146 0.37 -1.71 -1.23
C ILE A 146 1.10 -1.50 -2.57
N GLY A 147 1.53 -2.56 -3.27
CA GLY A 147 2.25 -2.49 -4.54
C GLY A 147 3.45 -1.50 -4.56
N SER A 148 3.71 -0.86 -5.71
CA SER A 148 4.78 0.15 -5.92
C SER A 148 4.53 1.50 -5.21
N SER A 149 3.60 1.53 -4.25
CA SER A 149 3.15 2.76 -3.61
C SER A 149 3.98 3.11 -2.39
N ILE A 150 4.57 2.13 -1.69
CA ILE A 150 5.22 2.38 -0.40
C ILE A 150 6.35 3.42 -0.47
N GLN A 151 7.01 3.55 -1.63
CA GLN A 151 8.03 4.55 -1.93
C GLN A 151 7.50 5.99 -1.88
N SER A 152 6.18 6.18 -2.05
CA SER A 152 5.54 7.51 -2.06
C SER A 152 4.81 7.83 -0.75
N ALA A 153 4.88 6.96 0.25
CA ALA A 153 4.22 7.17 1.54
C ALA A 153 5.05 8.12 2.41
N THR A 154 4.41 9.13 3.02
CA THR A 154 5.08 10.05 3.95
C THR A 154 5.10 9.53 5.39
N GLY A 155 4.28 8.53 5.69
CA GLY A 155 4.25 7.87 6.99
C GLY A 155 3.99 6.38 6.83
N VAL A 156 4.76 5.55 7.53
CA VAL A 156 4.63 4.09 7.50
C VAL A 156 4.54 3.59 8.94
N VAL A 157 3.48 2.85 9.25
CA VAL A 157 3.34 2.13 10.51
C VAL A 157 3.40 0.65 10.18
N TYR A 158 4.29 -0.10 10.82
CA TYR A 158 4.31 -1.55 10.66
C TYR A 158 4.45 -2.28 11.98
N ASN A 159 3.81 -3.45 12.03
CA ASN A 159 3.83 -4.37 13.15
C ASN A 159 4.44 -5.70 12.75
N ILE A 160 5.18 -6.29 13.67
CA ILE A 160 5.67 -7.65 13.58
C ILE A 160 5.06 -8.44 14.72
N THR A 161 4.24 -9.43 14.40
CA THR A 161 3.70 -10.38 15.39
C THR A 161 4.35 -11.73 15.17
N GLY A 162 4.89 -12.32 16.25
CA GLY A 162 5.42 -13.68 16.23
C GLY A 162 5.32 -14.34 17.60
N GLY A 163 5.66 -15.62 17.68
CA GLY A 163 5.71 -16.34 18.95
C GLY A 163 6.88 -15.94 19.85
N LYS A 164 7.02 -16.65 20.97
CA LYS A 164 8.17 -16.52 21.88
C LYS A 164 9.51 -16.89 21.24
N ASP A 165 9.44 -17.54 20.08
CA ASP A 165 10.57 -17.93 19.25
C ASP A 165 11.04 -16.82 18.30
N ILE A 166 10.40 -15.65 18.29
CA ILE A 166 10.84 -14.51 17.48
C ILE A 166 12.17 -13.95 18.02
N THR A 167 13.10 -13.73 17.10
CA THR A 167 14.45 -13.25 17.43
C THR A 167 14.66 -11.79 17.03
N LEU A 168 15.61 -11.12 17.69
CA LEU A 168 16.02 -9.76 17.31
C LEU A 168 16.54 -9.67 15.87
N GLN A 169 17.17 -10.73 15.36
CA GLN A 169 17.66 -10.78 13.99
C GLN A 169 16.51 -10.78 12.97
N GLU A 170 15.45 -11.53 13.25
CA GLU A 170 14.23 -11.55 12.42
C GLU A 170 13.55 -10.18 12.39
N VAL A 171 13.38 -9.56 13.56
CA VAL A 171 12.84 -8.20 13.68
C VAL A 171 13.67 -7.18 12.88
N ASN A 172 15.00 -7.24 13.02
CA ASN A 172 15.90 -6.37 12.27
C ASN A 172 15.81 -6.61 10.76
N ARG A 173 15.65 -7.87 10.33
CA ARG A 173 15.52 -8.20 8.91
C ARG A 173 14.26 -7.62 8.29
N VAL A 174 13.12 -7.73 8.96
CA VAL A 174 11.88 -7.08 8.54
C VAL A 174 12.07 -5.56 8.45
N SER A 175 12.65 -4.97 9.50
CA SER A 175 12.87 -3.53 9.58
C SER A 175 13.73 -3.01 8.41
N GLN A 176 14.78 -3.75 8.04
CA GLN A 176 15.63 -3.41 6.89
C GLN A 176 14.86 -3.46 5.57
N VAL A 177 14.03 -4.49 5.34
CA VAL A 177 13.25 -4.62 4.11
C VAL A 177 12.27 -3.45 3.99
N VAL A 178 11.48 -3.17 5.03
CA VAL A 178 10.50 -2.07 5.02
C VAL A 178 11.19 -0.71 4.82
N THR A 179 12.27 -0.45 5.56
CA THR A 179 12.99 0.84 5.48
C THR A 179 13.68 1.02 4.13
N SER A 180 14.15 -0.06 3.48
CA SER A 180 14.79 0.02 2.16
C SER A 180 13.84 0.38 1.02
N LEU A 181 12.54 0.17 1.22
CA LEU A 181 11.49 0.44 0.24
C LEU A 181 10.71 1.72 0.52
N ALA A 182 10.70 2.18 1.78
CA ALA A 182 10.08 3.44 2.17
C ALA A 182 10.93 4.64 1.74
N ASP A 183 10.30 5.81 1.60
CA ASP A 183 11.01 7.06 1.37
C ASP A 183 11.94 7.38 2.56
N PRO A 184 13.20 7.80 2.35
CA PRO A 184 14.12 8.15 3.45
C PRO A 184 13.62 9.28 4.38
N SER A 185 12.69 10.10 3.91
CA SER A 185 12.05 11.18 4.68
C SER A 185 10.72 10.76 5.32
N ALA A 186 10.25 9.53 5.09
CA ALA A 186 9.02 9.02 5.68
C ALA A 186 9.16 8.89 7.20
N ASN A 187 8.10 9.22 7.93
CA ASN A 187 8.02 8.93 9.34
C ASN A 187 7.67 7.45 9.55
N ILE A 188 8.60 6.68 10.09
CA ILE A 188 8.46 5.22 10.24
C ILE A 188 8.23 4.86 11.70
N ILE A 189 7.12 4.18 11.98
CA ILE A 189 6.76 3.64 13.29
C ILE A 189 6.78 2.11 13.22
N PHE A 190 7.45 1.51 14.19
CA PHE A 190 7.68 0.08 14.29
C PHE A 190 7.20 -0.47 15.63
N GLY A 191 6.34 -1.49 15.58
CA GLY A 191 5.95 -2.30 16.73
C GLY A 191 6.35 -3.77 16.57
N ALA A 192 6.67 -4.42 17.68
CA ALA A 192 6.88 -5.87 17.72
C ALA A 192 6.13 -6.51 18.88
N VAL A 193 5.21 -7.40 18.56
CA VAL A 193 4.32 -8.11 19.47
C VAL A 193 4.71 -9.57 19.58
N VAL A 194 4.76 -10.09 20.81
CA VAL A 194 4.96 -11.51 21.08
C VAL A 194 3.64 -12.13 21.53
N ASP A 195 3.18 -13.12 20.78
CA ASP A 195 1.95 -13.83 21.06
C ASP A 195 2.12 -15.32 20.76
N ASP A 196 1.88 -16.15 21.79
CA ASP A 196 2.04 -17.61 21.75
C ASP A 196 1.24 -18.29 20.64
N ARG A 197 0.16 -17.65 20.15
CA ARG A 197 -0.66 -18.14 19.04
C ARG A 197 0.10 -18.20 17.71
N TYR A 198 1.19 -17.44 17.58
CA TYR A 198 1.99 -17.31 16.36
C TYR A 198 3.33 -18.05 16.46
N ASN A 199 3.46 -19.02 17.36
CA ASN A 199 4.68 -19.79 17.53
C ASN A 199 5.03 -20.57 16.25
N GLY A 200 6.21 -20.32 15.70
CA GLY A 200 6.63 -20.87 14.40
C GLY A 200 6.32 -19.98 13.19
N GLU A 201 5.55 -18.90 13.35
CA GLU A 201 5.12 -18.00 12.28
C GLU A 201 5.47 -16.53 12.58
N ILE A 202 5.71 -15.75 11.52
CA ILE A 202 5.84 -14.29 11.61
C ILE A 202 4.80 -13.65 10.71
N HIS A 203 4.02 -12.75 11.31
CA HIS A 203 3.06 -11.90 10.63
C HIS A 203 3.61 -10.47 10.58
N VAL A 204 3.72 -9.92 9.39
CA VAL A 204 4.10 -8.51 9.18
C VAL A 204 2.89 -7.78 8.63
N THR A 205 2.46 -6.73 9.32
CA THR A 205 1.40 -5.83 8.83
C THR A 205 1.99 -4.45 8.62
N ILE A 206 1.80 -3.88 7.44
CA ILE A 206 2.29 -2.56 7.05
C ILE A 206 1.10 -1.69 6.70
N ILE A 207 1.10 -0.47 7.21
CA ILE A 207 0.13 0.57 6.93
C ILE A 207 0.90 1.77 6.42
N ALA A 208 0.82 1.99 5.11
CA ALA A 208 1.43 3.14 4.46
C ALA A 208 0.39 4.26 4.36
N THR A 209 0.77 5.50 4.68
CA THR A 209 -0.12 6.66 4.77
C THR A 209 0.49 7.87 4.06
N GLY A 210 -0.33 8.90 3.81
CA GLY A 210 0.16 10.16 3.24
C GLY A 210 0.25 10.19 1.71
N PHE A 211 -0.55 9.36 1.03
CA PHE A 211 -0.61 9.35 -0.43
C PHE A 211 -1.33 10.57 -1.01
N SER A 212 -0.81 11.11 -2.11
CA SER A 212 -1.44 12.23 -2.83
C SER A 212 -2.82 11.87 -3.40
N GLN A 213 -3.72 12.85 -3.52
CA GLN A 213 -5.08 12.65 -4.04
C GLN A 213 -5.10 12.16 -5.51
N SER A 214 -4.10 12.52 -6.31
CA SER A 214 -3.96 12.04 -7.70
C SER A 214 -3.69 10.54 -7.75
N PHE A 215 -2.88 10.03 -6.81
CA PHE A 215 -2.56 8.62 -6.69
C PHE A 215 -3.80 7.76 -6.38
N GLN A 216 -4.66 8.26 -5.50
CA GLN A 216 -5.91 7.59 -5.10
C GLN A 216 -6.89 7.47 -6.27
N LYS A 217 -7.05 8.53 -7.08
CA LYS A 217 -7.87 8.45 -8.30
C LYS A 217 -7.29 7.43 -9.28
N SER A 218 -5.97 7.39 -9.48
CA SER A 218 -5.37 6.41 -10.39
C SER A 218 -5.65 4.95 -9.98
N LEU A 219 -5.70 4.67 -8.68
CA LEU A 219 -5.94 3.31 -8.16
C LEU A 219 -7.41 2.88 -8.19
N LEU A 220 -8.32 3.82 -7.97
CA LEU A 220 -9.76 3.53 -7.90
C LEU A 220 -10.46 3.56 -9.27
N THR A 221 -9.86 4.21 -10.27
CA THR A 221 -10.55 4.48 -11.55
C THR A 221 -10.13 3.54 -12.69
N ASP A 222 -8.99 2.83 -12.61
CA ASP A 222 -8.60 1.90 -13.69
C ASP A 222 -7.58 0.82 -13.22
N PRO A 223 -7.91 -0.49 -13.22
CA PRO A 223 -6.95 -1.55 -12.92
C PRO A 223 -5.80 -1.63 -13.95
N LYS A 224 -5.91 -1.01 -15.13
CA LYS A 224 -4.82 -0.90 -16.12
C LYS A 224 -3.91 0.31 -15.92
N ALA A 225 -4.33 1.34 -15.18
CA ALA A 225 -3.51 2.54 -14.98
C ALA A 225 -2.31 2.30 -14.05
N ALA A 226 -2.37 1.31 -13.15
CA ALA A 226 -1.23 0.92 -12.32
C ALA A 226 0.02 0.53 -13.16
N LYS A 227 -0.18 -0.14 -14.31
CA LYS A 227 0.90 -0.46 -15.27
C LYS A 227 1.44 0.77 -16.00
N LEU A 228 0.69 1.86 -16.06
CA LEU A 228 1.11 3.12 -16.70
C LEU A 228 1.91 4.00 -15.72
N VAL A 229 1.58 3.97 -14.43
CA VAL A 229 2.34 4.66 -13.37
C VAL A 229 3.73 4.05 -13.22
N ASP A 230 3.85 2.71 -13.27
CA ASP A 230 5.14 1.99 -13.33
C ASP A 230 6.02 2.45 -14.53
N ARG A 231 5.40 2.75 -15.68
CA ARG A 231 6.12 3.24 -16.86
C ARG A 231 6.52 4.71 -16.76
N MET A 232 5.76 5.54 -16.04
CA MET A 232 6.10 6.95 -15.82
C MET A 232 7.19 7.14 -14.76
N ALA A 233 7.23 6.30 -13.73
CA ALA A 233 8.30 6.33 -12.72
C ALA A 233 9.68 5.94 -13.31
N GLY A 234 9.72 5.00 -14.25
CA GLY A 234 10.97 4.58 -14.91
C GLY A 234 11.48 5.51 -16.04
N SER A 235 10.76 6.58 -16.39
CA SER A 235 11.11 7.43 -17.55
C SER A 235 11.51 8.87 -17.20
N GLN A 236 11.56 9.24 -15.91
CA GLN A 236 12.00 10.58 -15.49
C GLN A 236 13.51 10.71 -15.22
N GLU A 237 14.30 9.63 -15.22
CA GLU A 237 15.77 9.70 -15.02
C GLU A 237 16.60 9.92 -16.31
N ALA A 238 15.97 10.04 -17.49
CA ALA A 238 16.71 10.13 -18.75
C ALA A 238 16.34 11.35 -19.61
N LYS A 239 16.38 12.58 -19.06
CA LYS A 239 16.41 13.81 -19.90
C LYS A 239 17.28 14.93 -19.31
N GLY A 240 18.58 14.86 -19.60
CA GLY A 240 19.50 15.99 -19.68
C GLY A 240 20.76 15.47 -20.37
N ILE A 241 20.98 15.70 -21.67
CA ILE A 241 21.59 16.90 -22.27
C ILE A 241 21.31 16.83 -23.79
N PRO A 242 20.91 17.90 -24.50
CA PRO A 242 20.87 17.90 -25.95
C PRO A 242 22.22 18.34 -26.55
N VAL A 243 22.89 17.44 -27.26
CA VAL A 243 24.01 17.77 -28.16
C VAL A 243 23.42 18.19 -29.52
N PRO A 244 23.80 19.32 -30.12
CA PRO A 244 23.22 19.75 -31.40
C PRO A 244 23.83 18.99 -32.58
N LEU A 245 22.99 18.31 -33.37
CA LEU A 245 23.35 17.76 -34.67
C LEU A 245 23.62 18.89 -35.68
N LYS A 246 24.83 18.92 -36.25
CA LYS A 246 25.12 19.62 -37.51
C LYS A 246 24.85 18.71 -38.70
N SER A 247 24.08 19.24 -39.64
CA SER A 247 23.79 18.72 -40.98
C SER A 247 24.97 18.92 -41.95
N SER A 248 25.30 17.91 -42.78
CA SER A 248 25.97 18.05 -44.08
C SER A 248 25.97 16.70 -44.81
N THR A 249 25.07 16.48 -45.77
CA THR A 249 25.31 16.46 -47.25
C THR A 249 26.37 15.45 -47.75
N ALA A 250 25.92 14.58 -48.66
CA ALA A 250 26.73 13.86 -49.66
C ALA A 250 26.25 14.33 -51.07
N PRO A 251 26.86 13.95 -52.22
CA PRO A 251 28.08 13.17 -52.47
C PRO A 251 29.02 13.84 -53.49
N THR A 252 30.22 13.27 -53.75
CA THR A 252 30.78 12.93 -55.09
C THR A 252 32.29 12.64 -55.06
N ARG A 253 32.69 11.64 -55.86
CA ARG A 253 34.06 11.22 -56.21
C ARG A 253 34.60 12.11 -57.34
N PRO A 254 35.93 12.27 -57.53
CA PRO A 254 36.73 11.23 -58.23
C PRO A 254 38.20 11.05 -57.77
N SER A 255 38.78 9.93 -58.20
CA SER A 255 40.21 9.54 -58.20
C SER A 255 41.06 10.42 -59.16
N PRO A 256 42.41 10.27 -59.34
CA PRO A 256 43.33 9.24 -58.82
C PRO A 256 44.79 9.69 -58.44
N ARG A 257 45.59 8.69 -58.00
CA ARG A 257 47.05 8.46 -58.23
C ARG A 257 48.16 9.06 -57.32
N LYS A 258 48.92 8.08 -56.77
CA LYS A 258 50.40 7.85 -56.80
C LYS A 258 51.31 8.31 -55.66
N LEU A 259 52.05 7.29 -55.16
CA LEU A 259 53.45 7.21 -54.67
C LEU A 259 53.91 8.18 -53.56
N PHE A 260 54.62 7.77 -52.51
CA PHE A 260 55.95 7.16 -52.57
C PHE A 260 56.37 6.52 -51.22
N PHE A 261 57.25 5.51 -51.34
CA PHE A 261 58.18 4.87 -50.38
C PHE A 261 57.63 4.14 -49.15
#